data_AF-A0A7V6HRX4-F1
#
_entry.id   AF-A0A7V6HRX4-F1
#
_cell.length_a   1.000
_cell.length_b   1.000
_cell.length_c   1.000
_cell.angle_alpha   90.00
_cell.angle_beta   90.00
_cell.angle_gamma   90.00
#
_symmetry.space_group_name_H-M   'P 1'
#
loop_
_entity.id
_entity.type
_entity.pdbx_description
1 polymer ?
#
loop_
_entity_poly.entity_id
_entity_poly.type
_entity_poly.pdbx_seq_one_letter_code
_entity_poly.pdbx_strand_id
1 'polypeptide(L)'
;MIQSLVLFMERLKSILRENLRSIYLFGSTTLTDFQLGWSDIDVLIFTYQPPTDSEASALVTIRQRLLEEYPNNQYFGSLEGAVVYF
;
A
#
# COMPACT_ATOMS: atom_id res chain seq x y z
N MET A 1 -11.76 5.24 3.07
CA MET A 1 -10.75 5.16 2.01
C MET A 1 -9.58 6.12 2.24
N ILE A 2 -9.75 7.44 2.20
CA ILE A 2 -8.63 8.41 2.28
C ILE A 2 -7.74 8.20 3.52
N GLN A 3 -8.33 8.08 4.71
CA GLN A 3 -7.57 7.81 5.93
C GLN A 3 -6.78 6.49 5.86
N SER A 4 -7.35 5.44 5.27
CA SER A 4 -6.68 4.16 5.06
C SER A 4 -5.46 4.32 4.14
N LEU A 5 -5.58 5.10 3.05
CA LEU A 5 -4.45 5.41 2.17
C LEU A 5 -3.36 6.17 2.91
N VAL A 6 -3.71 7.16 3.73
CA VAL A 6 -2.73 7.90 4.55
C VAL A 6 -1.96 6.96 5.48
N LEU A 7 -2.65 6.11 6.23
CA LEU A 7 -2.01 5.14 7.14
C LEU A 7 -1.11 4.15 6.39
N PHE A 8 -1.56 3.67 5.24
CA PHE A 8 -0.77 2.79 4.39
C PHE A 8 0.49 3.49 3.86
N MET A 9 0.39 4.73 3.38
CA MET A 9 1.54 5.52 2.93
C MET A 9 2.54 5.78 4.06
N GLU A 10 2.08 6.11 5.27
CA GLU A 10 2.97 6.27 6.42
C GLU A 10 3.67 4.96 6.80
N ARG A 11 2.96 3.83 6.71
CA ARG A 11 3.56 2.51 6.91
C ARG A 11 4.62 2.18 5.86
N LEU A 12 4.35 2.48 4.59
CA LEU A 12 5.34 2.32 3.51
C LEU A 12 6.58 3.18 3.73
N LYS A 13 6.41 4.46 4.09
CA LYS A 13 7.53 5.35 4.44
C LYS A 13 8.35 4.81 5.60
N SER A 14 7.71 4.21 6.61
CA SER A 14 8.42 3.62 7.74
C SER A 14 9.27 2.41 7.34
N ILE A 15 8.76 1.57 6.42
CA ILE A 15 9.44 0.36 5.95
C ILE A 15 10.59 0.73 5.00
N LEU A 16 10.30 1.50 3.96
CA LEU A 16 11.21 1.78 2.84
C LEU A 16 12.09 3.02 3.07
N ARG A 17 11.71 3.91 4.00
CA ARG A 17 12.49 5.10 4.38
C ARG A 17 12.91 5.91 3.15
N GLU A 18 14.18 6.30 3.08
CA GLU A 18 14.77 7.03 1.96
C GLU A 18 14.76 6.26 0.64
N ASN A 19 14.56 4.93 0.67
CA ASN A 19 14.44 4.14 -0.55
C ASN A 19 13.07 4.32 -1.24
N LEU A 20 12.05 4.86 -0.55
CA LEU A 20 10.76 5.16 -1.16
C LEU A 20 10.88 6.39 -2.07
N ARG A 21 10.63 6.19 -3.36
CA ARG A 21 10.71 7.26 -4.36
C ARG A 21 9.37 7.91 -4.64
N SER A 22 8.35 7.10 -4.91
CA SER A 22 7.01 7.59 -5.23
C SER A 22 5.96 6.50 -5.09
N ILE A 23 4.71 6.90 -4.85
CA ILE A 23 3.54 6.02 -4.79
C ILE A 23 2.51 6.55 -5.78
N TYR A 24 2.02 5.69 -6.65
CA TYR A 24 0.92 5.99 -7.57
C TYR A 24 -0.31 5.19 -7.20
N LEU A 25 -1.46 5.85 -7.18
CA LEU A 25 -2.77 5.22 -7.08
C LEU A 25 -3.36 5.16 -8.49
N PHE A 26 -3.96 4.04 -8.86
CA PHE A 26 -4.60 3.87 -10.16
C PHE A 26 -5.84 2.97 -10.07
N GLY A 27 -6.40 2.62 -11.23
CA GLY A 27 -7.58 1.77 -11.30
C GLY A 27 -8.85 2.47 -10.79
N SER A 28 -9.79 1.67 -10.31
CA SER A 28 -11.16 2.11 -10.00
C SER A 28 -11.24 3.24 -8.97
N THR A 29 -10.28 3.30 -8.06
CA THR A 29 -10.17 4.38 -7.05
C THR A 29 -9.95 5.76 -7.67
N THR A 30 -9.33 5.82 -8.86
CA THR A 30 -9.09 7.06 -9.61
C THR A 30 -10.13 7.35 -10.68
N LEU A 31 -10.85 6.31 -11.14
CA LEU A 31 -11.89 6.41 -12.16
C LEU A 31 -13.30 6.66 -11.58
N THR A 32 -13.40 6.86 -10.26
CA THR A 32 -14.65 7.16 -9.53
C THR A 32 -15.71 6.06 -9.58
N ASP A 33 -15.32 4.83 -9.90
CA ASP A 33 -16.18 3.65 -10.00
C ASP A 33 -15.82 2.55 -8.96
N PHE A 34 -14.99 2.88 -7.97
CA PHE A 34 -14.64 2.00 -6.86
C PHE A 34 -15.86 1.48 -6.09
N GLN A 35 -15.91 0.17 -5.88
CA GLN A 35 -16.96 -0.51 -5.12
C GLN A 35 -16.34 -1.33 -3.97
N LEU A 36 -16.65 -0.94 -2.73
CA LEU A 36 -16.15 -1.66 -1.56
C LEU A 36 -16.64 -3.12 -1.55
N GLY A 37 -15.71 -4.06 -1.39
CA GLY A 37 -15.97 -5.50 -1.42
C GLY A 37 -15.89 -6.15 -2.80
N TRP A 38 -15.72 -5.36 -3.87
CA TRP A 38 -15.55 -5.83 -5.25
C TRP A 38 -14.28 -5.31 -5.92
N SER A 39 -13.94 -4.06 -5.64
CA SER A 39 -12.79 -3.37 -6.19
C SER A 39 -11.58 -3.48 -5.28
N ASP A 40 -10.43 -3.63 -5.92
CA ASP A 40 -9.13 -3.43 -5.31
C ASP A 40 -8.74 -1.94 -5.30
N ILE A 41 -7.81 -1.61 -4.43
CA ILE A 41 -7.13 -0.32 -4.32
C ILE A 41 -5.73 -0.53 -4.87
N ASP A 42 -5.59 -0.29 -6.17
CA ASP A 42 -4.36 -0.52 -6.92
C ASP A 42 -3.29 0.54 -6.63
N VAL A 43 -2.14 0.09 -6.10
CA VAL A 43 -0.99 0.95 -5.81
C VAL A 43 0.29 0.47 -6.49
N LEU A 44 1.04 1.40 -7.07
CA LEU A 44 2.37 1.13 -7.63
C LEU A 44 3.41 1.90 -6.84
N ILE A 45 4.35 1.18 -6.25
CA ILE A 45 5.37 1.73 -5.36
C ILE A 45 6.70 1.70 -6.08
N PHE A 46 7.35 2.85 -6.22
CA PHE A 46 8.66 2.96 -6.83
C PHE A 46 9.72 3.14 -5.75
N THR A 47 10.82 2.42 -5.89
CA THR A 47 12.00 2.56 -5.02
C THR A 47 13.24 2.95 -5.82
N TYR A 48 14.22 3.56 -5.14
CA TYR A 48 15.51 3.90 -5.76
C TYR A 48 16.42 2.69 -5.96
N GLN A 49 16.26 1.67 -5.12
CA GLN A 49 17.00 0.41 -5.14
C GLN A 49 16.03 -0.75 -4.86
N PRO A 50 16.38 -1.99 -5.25
CA PRO A 50 15.61 -3.17 -4.85
C PRO A 50 15.41 -3.21 -3.33
N PRO A 51 14.21 -3.50 -2.81
CA PRO A 51 14.01 -3.72 -1.39
C PRO A 51 14.89 -4.85 -0.86
N THR A 52 15.41 -4.68 0.35
CA THR A 52 16.09 -5.75 1.09
C THR A 52 15.11 -6.87 1.46
N ASP A 53 15.60 -8.06 1.79
CA ASP A 53 14.75 -9.17 2.24
C ASP A 53 13.89 -8.81 3.46
N SER A 54 14.42 -7.96 4.35
CA SER A 54 13.69 -7.48 5.53
C SER A 54 12.56 -6.51 5.15
N GLU A 55 12.83 -5.57 4.25
CA GLU A 55 11.81 -4.66 3.72
C GLU A 55 10.75 -5.42 2.94
N ALA A 56 11.14 -6.36 2.07
CA ALA A 56 10.22 -7.20 1.32
C ALA A 56 9.31 -8.02 2.25
N SER A 57 9.87 -8.64 3.30
CA SER A 57 9.09 -9.37 4.30
C SER A 57 8.11 -8.46 5.06
N ALA A 58 8.52 -7.23 5.37
CA ALA A 58 7.65 -6.24 6.00
C ALA A 58 6.52 -5.77 5.06
N LEU A 59 6.82 -5.58 3.77
CA LEU A 59 5.84 -5.22 2.75
C LEU A 59 4.80 -6.31 2.53
N VAL A 60 5.21 -7.58 2.47
CA VAL A 60 4.27 -8.72 2.30
C VAL A 60 3.23 -8.78 3.42
N THR A 61 3.61 -8.37 4.64
CA THR A 61 2.75 -8.44 5.83
C THR A 61 2.05 -7.12 6.17
N ILE A 62 2.18 -6.10 5.31
CA ILE A 62 1.73 -4.74 5.61
C ILE A 62 0.21 -4.67 5.86
N ARG A 63 -0.59 -5.41 5.08
CA ARG A 63 -2.05 -5.43 5.21
C ARG A 63 -2.49 -6.06 6.52
N GLN A 64 -1.87 -7.17 6.90
CA GLN A 64 -2.15 -7.88 8.15
C GLN A 64 -1.86 -6.99 9.35
N ARG A 65 -0.69 -6.33 9.38
CA ARG A 65 -0.35 -5.42 10.48
C ARG A 65 -1.28 -4.23 10.60
N LEU A 66 -1.67 -3.63 9.47
CA LEU A 66 -2.62 -2.52 9.46
C LEU A 66 -4.02 -2.97 9.93
N LEU A 67 -4.44 -4.19 9.59
CA LEU A 67 -5.69 -4.77 10.09
C LEU A 67 -5.62 -5.11 11.60
N GLU A 68 -4.47 -5.57 12.10
CA GLU A 68 -4.28 -5.80 13.53
C GLU A 68 -4.38 -4.50 14.35
N GLU A 69 -3.77 -3.42 13.85
CA GLU A 69 -3.80 -2.10 14.50
C GLU A 69 -5.15 -1.39 14.35
N TYR A 70 -5.84 -1.57 13.23
CA TYR A 70 -7.14 -0.95 12.95
C TYR A 70 -8.15 -1.99 12.44
N PRO A 71 -8.67 -2.86 13.32
CA PRO A 71 -9.48 -4.03 12.93
C PRO A 71 -10.81 -3.68 12.26
N ASN A 72 -11.30 -2.45 12.44
CA ASN A 72 -12.54 -1.98 11.85
C ASN A 72 -12.34 -1.31 10.47
N ASN A 73 -11.10 -1.22 9.96
CA ASN A 73 -10.83 -0.58 8.67
C ASN A 73 -11.10 -1.54 7.50
N GLN A 74 -12.21 -1.30 6.80
CA GLN A 74 -12.68 -2.18 5.72
C GLN A 74 -11.83 -2.09 4.43
N TYR A 75 -10.93 -1.12 4.30
CA TYR A 75 -10.21 -0.85 3.04
C TYR A 75 -8.85 -1.55 2.96
N PHE A 76 -8.27 -1.97 4.08
CA PHE A 76 -6.93 -2.56 4.06
C PHE A 76 -6.87 -3.91 3.36
N GLY A 77 -7.97 -4.68 3.39
CA GLY A 77 -8.09 -5.93 2.65
C GLY A 77 -8.09 -5.75 1.13
N SER A 78 -8.57 -4.59 0.64
CA SER A 78 -8.63 -4.26 -0.78
C SER A 78 -7.32 -3.71 -1.34
N LEU A 79 -6.30 -3.43 -0.53
CA LEU A 79 -5.03 -2.91 -1.05
C LEU A 79 -4.32 -3.98 -1.89
N GLU A 80 -3.99 -3.66 -3.14
CA GLU A 80 -3.15 -4.51 -4.00
C GLU A 80 -2.08 -3.66 -4.65
N GLY A 81 -0.86 -4.19 -4.78
CA GLY A 81 0.18 -3.42 -5.42
C GLY A 81 1.46 -4.16 -5.70
N ALA A 82 2.30 -3.49 -6.48
CA ALA A 82 3.62 -3.95 -6.87
C ALA A 82 4.69 -2.93 -6.45
N VAL A 83 5.88 -3.45 -6.15
CA VAL A 83 7.08 -2.64 -5.91
C VAL A 83 8.00 -2.79 -7.11
N VAL A 84 8.43 -1.66 -7.68
CA VAL A 84 9.30 -1.61 -8.85
C VAL A 84 10.49 -0.71 -8.57
N TYR A 85 11.68 -1.13 -9.00
CA TYR A 85 12.93 -0.38 -8.87
C TYR A 85 13.50 -0.05 -10.25
N PHE A 86 14.15 1.11 -10.37
CA PHE A 86 14.83 1.59 -11.58
C PHE A 86 16.08 2.36 -11.21
#